data_AF-X1BPP4-F1
#
_entry.id   AF-X1BPP4-F1
#
_cell.length_a   1.000
_cell.length_b   1.000
_cell.length_c   1.000
_cell.angle_alpha   90.00
_cell.angle_beta   90.00
_cell.angle_gamma   90.00
#
_symmetry.space_group_name_H-M   'P 1'
#
loop_
_entity.id
_entity.type
_entity.pdbx_description
1 polymer ?
#
loop_
_entity_poly.entity_id
_entity_poly.type
_entity_poly.pdbx_seq_one_letter_code
_entity_poly.pdbx_strand_id
1 'polypeptide(L)' 'MEKERTSILLDKDVMLELKRLSKTTNKSTSFLIREAVNSYVAKKAPKKEIGIIGIGSSGGSDIANKKEEYLKGFGED' A
#
# COMPACT_ATOMS: atom_id res chain seq x y z
N MET A 1 0.81 13.98 12.75
CA MET A 1 -0.25 13.28 12.00
C MET A 1 -1.56 13.52 12.72
N GLU A 2 -2.55 14.05 12.03
CA GLU A 2 -3.88 14.28 12.57
C GLU A 2 -4.57 12.93 12.85
N LYS A 3 -5.38 12.86 13.92
CA LYS A 3 -6.09 11.64 14.33
C LYS A 3 -7.58 11.89 14.24
N GLU A 4 -8.27 11.01 13.54
CA GLU A 4 -9.74 11.01 13.49
C GLU A 4 -10.31 10.08 14.56
N ARG A 5 -11.44 10.44 15.16
CA ARG A 5 -12.14 9.62 16.15
C ARG A 5 -13.16 8.74 15.43
N THR A 6 -13.06 7.43 15.63
CA THR A 6 -14.01 6.45 15.12
C THR A 6 -14.53 5.59 16.26
N SER A 7 -15.83 5.26 16.23
CA SER A 7 -16.44 4.28 17.14
C SER A 7 -16.62 2.96 16.38
N ILE A 8 -16.18 1.86 16.97
CA ILE A 8 -16.26 0.52 16.39
C ILE A 8 -16.93 -0.44 17.36
N LEU A 9 -17.63 -1.43 16.83
CA LEU A 9 -18.15 -2.55 17.61
C LEU A 9 -17.14 -3.68 17.59
N LEU A 10 -16.88 -4.27 18.75
CA LEU A 10 -15.98 -5.42 18.93
C LEU A 10 -16.68 -6.42 19.83
N ASP A 11 -16.46 -7.70 19.58
CA ASP A 11 -16.96 -8.75 20.43
C ASP A 11 -16.38 -8.63 21.84
N LYS A 12 -17.16 -9.08 22.83
CA LYS A 12 -16.87 -8.85 24.25
C LYS A 12 -15.60 -9.58 24.70
N ASP A 13 -15.36 -10.77 24.18
CA ASP A 13 -14.16 -11.58 24.36
C ASP A 13 -12.92 -10.89 23.78
N VAL A 14 -13.00 -10.38 22.56
CA VAL A 14 -11.92 -9.59 21.93
C VAL A 14 -11.58 -8.36 22.77
N MET A 15 -12.59 -7.65 23.28
CA MET A 15 -12.38 -6.52 24.18
C MET A 15 -11.70 -6.91 25.51
N LEU A 16 -11.97 -8.11 26.01
CA LEU A 16 -11.32 -8.63 27.22
C LEU A 16 -9.85 -8.95 26.97
N GLU A 17 -9.54 -9.62 25.86
CA GLU A 17 -8.18 -9.93 25.44
C GLU A 17 -7.36 -8.67 25.18
N LEU A 18 -7.95 -7.67 24.51
CA LEU A 18 -7.28 -6.41 24.22
C LEU A 18 -6.92 -5.64 25.50
N LYS A 19 -7.80 -5.69 26.52
CA LYS A 19 -7.50 -5.13 27.86
C LYS A 19 -6.39 -5.90 28.56
N ARG A 20 -6.33 -7.23 28.43
CA ARG A 20 -5.24 -8.04 28.97
C ARG A 20 -3.91 -7.68 28.30
N LEU A 21 -3.88 -7.63 26.96
CA LEU A 21 -2.69 -7.23 26.21
C LEU A 21 -2.21 -5.84 26.62
N SER A 22 -3.13 -4.88 26.73
CA SER A 22 -2.79 -3.51 27.14
C SER A 22 -2.02 -3.47 28.46
N LYS A 23 -2.43 -4.29 29.44
CA LYS A 23 -1.75 -4.41 30.74
C LYS A 23 -0.39 -5.10 30.61
N THR A 24 -0.31 -6.21 29.88
CA THR A 24 0.94 -6.99 29.77
C THR A 24 2.00 -6.28 28.95
N THR A 25 1.61 -5.50 27.94
CA THR A 25 2.55 -4.77 27.08
C THR A 25 2.81 -3.34 27.53
N ASN A 26 2.18 -2.88 28.61
CA ASN A 26 2.20 -1.48 29.06
C ASN A 26 1.91 -0.47 27.93
N LYS A 27 0.95 -0.79 27.07
CA LYS A 27 0.51 0.06 25.94
C LYS A 27 -0.98 0.32 26.07
N SER A 28 -1.44 1.49 25.65
CA SER A 28 -2.88 1.78 25.64
C SER A 28 -3.63 0.93 24.62
N THR A 29 -4.90 0.62 24.90
CA THR A 29 -5.82 -0.07 23.99
C THR A 29 -5.86 0.61 22.62
N SER A 30 -5.92 1.94 22.58
CA SER A 30 -5.92 2.71 21.34
C SER A 30 -4.60 2.59 20.56
N PHE A 31 -3.46 2.42 21.24
CA PHE A 31 -2.20 2.15 20.56
C PHE A 31 -2.23 0.80 19.86
N LEU A 32 -2.65 -0.24 20.56
CA LEU A 32 -2.74 -1.60 20.02
C LEU A 32 -3.69 -1.68 18.82
N ILE A 33 -4.86 -1.01 18.90
CA ILE A 33 -5.80 -0.93 17.78
C ILE A 33 -5.17 -0.24 16.57
N ARG A 34 -4.50 0.91 16.76
CA ARG A 34 -3.82 1.60 15.66
C ARG A 34 -2.71 0.75 15.03
N GLU A 35 -1.92 0.06 15.85
CA GLU A 35 -0.86 -0.84 15.39
C GLU A 35 -1.43 -1.99 14.54
N ALA A 36 -2.51 -2.62 15.00
CA ALA A 36 -3.18 -3.70 14.28
C ALA A 36 -3.81 -3.22 12.96
N VAL A 37 -4.54 -2.10 13.00
CA VAL A 37 -5.18 -1.51 11.81
C VAL A 37 -4.12 -1.10 10.78
N ASN A 38 -3.05 -0.43 11.20
CA ASN A 38 -1.96 -0.06 10.29
C ASN A 38 -1.31 -1.30 9.66
N SER A 39 -1.07 -2.34 10.45
CA SER A 39 -0.50 -3.60 9.95
C SER A 39 -1.42 -4.29 8.95
N TYR A 40 -2.73 -4.28 9.20
CA TYR A 40 -3.71 -4.85 8.30
C TYR A 40 -3.80 -4.07 6.99
N VAL A 41 -3.93 -2.74 7.07
CA VAL A 41 -3.99 -1.85 5.91
C VAL A 41 -2.71 -1.97 5.09
N ALA A 42 -1.53 -1.95 5.70
CA ALA A 42 -0.27 -2.09 4.96
C ALA A 42 -0.16 -3.43 4.20
N LYS A 43 -0.71 -4.52 4.77
CA LYS A 43 -0.74 -5.84 4.12
C LYS A 43 -1.76 -5.94 2.99
N LYS A 44 -2.87 -5.21 3.08
CA LYS A 44 -4.01 -5.29 2.14
C LYS A 44 -4.03 -4.19 1.11
N ALA A 45 -3.42 -3.04 1.40
CA ALA A 45 -3.28 -1.96 0.45
C ALA A 45 -2.57 -2.51 -0.79
N PRO A 46 -3.12 -2.27 -2.00
CA PRO A 46 -2.44 -2.66 -3.22
C PRO A 46 -1.03 -2.08 -3.17
N LYS A 47 -0.03 -2.91 -3.49
CA LYS A 47 1.32 -2.40 -3.69
C LYS A 47 1.19 -1.31 -4.73
N LYS A 48 1.52 -0.08 -4.34
CA LYS A 48 1.57 1.03 -5.29
C LYS A 48 2.58 0.59 -6.33
N GLU A 49 2.12 0.28 -7.55
CA GLU A 49 3.03 0.10 -8.67
C GLU A 49 3.73 1.44 -8.82
N ILE A 50 4.98 1.49 -8.38
CA ILE A 50 5.81 2.64 -8.65
C ILE A 50 6.10 2.49 -10.14
N GLY A 51 5.40 3.27 -10.97
CA GLY A 51 5.71 3.40 -12.38
C GLY A 51 7.08 4.07 -12.49
N ILE A 52 8.15 3.28 -12.46
CA ILE A 52 9.50 3.81 -12.62
C ILE A 52 9.78 3.82 -14.13
N ILE A 53 9.66 5.00 -14.71
CA ILE A 53 10.06 5.27 -16.10
C ILE A 53 11.60 5.17 -16.14
N GLY A 54 12.14 4.24 -16.94
CA GLY A 54 13.59 4.12 -17.19
C GLY A 54 14.35 3.03 -16.43
N ILE A 55 13.71 2.04 -15.78
CA ILE A 55 14.44 0.94 -15.09
C ILE A 55 14.98 -0.15 -16.01
N GLY A 56 14.47 -0.21 -17.24
CA GLY A 56 14.92 -1.18 -18.22
C GLY A 56 16.00 -0.58 -19.10
N SER A 57 17.21 -1.15 -19.07
CA SER A 57 18.19 -0.94 -20.15
C SER A 57 18.01 -2.06 -21.18
N SER A 58 17.28 -1.78 -22.24
CA SER A 58 17.45 -2.54 -23.47
C SER A 58 18.69 -1.98 -24.17
N GLY A 59 19.69 -2.81 -24.48
CA GLY A 59 20.88 -2.38 -25.25
C GLY A 59 20.61 -1.92 -26.69
N GLY A 60 19.34 -1.62 -27.01
CA GLY A 60 18.92 -1.04 -28.27
C GLY A 60 18.98 0.48 -28.24
N SER A 61 19.04 1.06 -29.44
CA SER A 61 19.04 2.51 -29.68
C SER A 61 17.78 3.19 -29.14
N ASP A 62 17.87 4.44 -28.72
CA ASP A 62 16.71 5.24 -28.31
C ASP A 62 15.68 5.36 -29.45
N ILE A 63 14.51 4.77 -29.23
CA ILE A 63 13.38 4.79 -30.18
C ILE A 63 12.36 5.89 -29.84
N ALA A 64 12.42 6.48 -28.64
CA ALA A 64 11.39 7.43 -28.17
C ALA A 64 11.32 8.68 -29.07
N ASN A 65 12.46 9.07 -29.64
CA ASN A 65 12.58 10.22 -30.52
C ASN A 65 12.40 9.88 -32.01
N LYS A 66 12.21 8.61 -32.37
CA LYS A 66 12.12 8.13 -33.76
C LYS A 66 10.75 7.53 -34.10
N LYS A 67 9.71 7.95 -33.37
CA LYS A 67 8.36 7.40 -33.45
C LYS A 67 7.81 7.30 -34.89
N GLU A 68 8.03 8.30 -35.73
CA GLU A 68 7.51 8.35 -37.11
C GLU A 68 8.20 7.35 -38.03
N GLU A 69 9.50 7.13 -37.85
CA GLU A 69 10.29 6.15 -38.61
C GLU A 69 9.87 4.72 -38.25
N TYR A 70 9.71 4.44 -36.94
CA TYR A 70 9.37 3.11 -36.45
C TYR A 70 7.89 2.73 -36.57
N LEU A 71 6.99 3.70 -36.69
CA LEU A 71 5.55 3.46 -36.88
C LEU A 71 5.12 3.49 -38.37
N LYS A 72 6.07 3.57 -39.30
CA LYS A 72 5.76 3.58 -40.73
C LYS A 72 5.16 2.23 -41.17
N GLY A 73 4.01 2.26 -41.84
CA GLY A 73 3.27 1.05 -42.26
C GLY A 73 2.47 0.39 -41.13
N PHE A 74 2.40 1.00 -39.95
CA PHE A 74 1.59 0.47 -38.85
C PHE A 74 0.10 0.68 -39.15
N GLY A 75 -0.62 -0.41 -39.41
CA GLY A 75 -2.06 -0.41 -39.68
C GLY A 75 -2.45 -0.33 -41.16
N GLU A 76 -1.51 -0.57 -42.08
CA GLU A 76 -1.82 -0.81 -43.50
C GLU A 76 -1.93 -2.33 -43.72
N ASP A 77 -3.04 -2.79 -44.34
CA ASP A 77 -3.29 -4.20 -44.72
C ASP A 77 -2.53 -4.60 -45.99
#